data_AF-A0A8T4JUD3-F1
#
_entry.id   AF-A0A8T4JUD3-F1
#
_cell.length_a   1.000
_cell.length_b   1.000
_cell.length_c   1.000
_cell.angle_alpha   90.00
_cell.angle_beta   90.00
_cell.angle_gamma   90.00
#
_symmetry.space_group_name_H-M   'P 1'
#
loop_
_entity.id
_entity.type
_entity.pdbx_description
1 polymer ?
#
loop_
_entity_poly.entity_id
_entity_poly.type
_entity_poly.pdbx_seq_one_letter_code
_entity_poly.pdbx_strand_id
1 'polypeptide(L)'
;MAGKKNVVGRAKGSAVLALGGILCGGWLLAGFVMVTGNEARKQESLIRSADILLEDELYVRAAGVYTTALRTYSTEQNPVYEEKLLDIYRTGGMMEEYYGLIEDRMEKGAAKPEEYMALASYYVDGEAVNRAIPVLKDGISRYGSEDMIALYESVSYAYAPASTNYTEVKMPSSDWYIPAFDGEHWGYIGDNGKTRLPFLYEEATSFSGNYAVVKQDGQYLLIDKNGYRNAVDKNGLEEVTAISGSRIIGKKDGRYRIYTNTFTPLGEETYEAASFGGNGMAAVKKDGKWAFLDEKLEAVTEYAFTDVAVNSRGEVFSGGYAAVSDESGYFLINEKGEACFEARFAGAKGMEGGLAAMADASGNWGFVNEKGEVLVDFLYQDVYSFSDRLAAVKYAGKWGYLNRYGTMMIEPQFETAFPFHEGRALVTDDMGRYKVLELKYFDLF
;
A
#
# COMPACT_ATOMS: atom_id res chain seq x y z
N MET A 1 -36.85 -80.63 23.72
CA MET A 1 -36.37 -80.44 22.33
C MET A 1 -34.92 -79.98 22.39
N ALA A 2 -34.01 -80.81 21.92
CA ALA A 2 -32.58 -80.55 21.87
C ALA A 2 -32.19 -80.08 20.46
N GLY A 3 -31.23 -79.16 20.37
CA GLY A 3 -30.66 -78.70 19.10
C GLY A 3 -29.28 -78.09 19.30
N LYS A 4 -28.27 -78.94 19.53
CA LYS A 4 -26.86 -78.56 19.38
C LYS A 4 -26.54 -78.50 17.88
N LYS A 5 -26.02 -77.37 17.38
CA LYS A 5 -25.28 -77.32 16.11
C LYS A 5 -23.81 -76.98 16.40
N ASN A 6 -22.94 -77.83 15.86
CA ASN A 6 -21.50 -77.78 15.94
C ASN A 6 -20.91 -76.58 15.19
N VAL A 7 -19.85 -76.00 15.76
CA VAL A 7 -18.94 -75.04 15.11
C VAL A 7 -17.71 -75.82 14.63
N VAL A 8 -17.50 -75.86 13.32
CA VAL A 8 -16.23 -76.19 12.64
C VAL A 8 -16.12 -75.11 11.55
N GLY A 9 -15.23 -74.12 11.63
CA GLY A 9 -13.79 -74.28 11.58
C GLY A 9 -13.31 -74.03 10.14
N ARG A 10 -13.11 -72.76 9.74
CA ARG A 10 -12.43 -72.41 8.47
C ARG A 10 -11.66 -71.08 8.58
N ALA A 11 -10.55 -71.11 9.32
CA ALA A 11 -9.56 -70.04 9.35
C ALA A 11 -8.29 -70.50 8.62
N LYS A 12 -8.27 -70.45 7.27
CA LYS A 12 -7.03 -70.64 6.48
C LYS A 12 -6.94 -69.77 5.21
N GLY A 13 -7.83 -68.81 4.98
CA GLY A 13 -7.84 -67.99 3.75
C GLY A 13 -7.19 -66.60 3.86
N SER A 14 -7.29 -65.91 5.00
CA SER A 14 -6.96 -64.47 5.07
C SER A 14 -5.51 -64.13 5.44
N ALA A 15 -4.76 -65.04 6.08
CA ALA A 15 -3.38 -64.74 6.49
C ALA A 15 -2.39 -64.71 5.30
N VAL A 16 -2.63 -65.54 4.26
CA VAL A 16 -1.72 -65.67 3.12
C VAL A 16 -1.79 -64.46 2.18
N LEU A 17 -2.97 -63.86 2.01
CA LEU A 17 -3.15 -62.64 1.20
C LEU A 17 -2.57 -61.38 1.88
N ALA A 18 -2.69 -61.28 3.21
CA ALA A 18 -2.09 -60.18 3.97
C ALA A 18 -0.55 -60.25 3.99
N LEU A 19 0.02 -61.45 4.14
CA LEU A 19 1.47 -61.67 4.06
C LEU A 19 2.03 -61.42 2.65
N GLY A 20 1.30 -61.81 1.60
CA GLY A 20 1.68 -61.54 0.20
C GLY A 20 1.71 -60.05 -0.14
N GLY A 21 0.75 -59.26 0.35
CA GLY A 21 0.72 -57.80 0.17
C GLY A 21 1.89 -57.09 0.86
N ILE A 22 2.27 -57.51 2.07
CA ILE A 22 3.41 -56.96 2.82
C ILE A 22 4.74 -57.34 2.16
N LEU A 23 4.88 -58.57 1.66
CA LEU A 23 6.07 -59.02 0.94
C LEU A 23 6.23 -58.28 -0.40
N CYS A 24 5.17 -58.17 -1.21
CA CYS A 24 5.22 -57.40 -2.46
C CYS A 24 5.51 -55.92 -2.20
N GLY A 25 4.92 -55.33 -1.15
CA GLY A 25 5.25 -53.97 -0.70
C GLY A 25 6.72 -53.84 -0.31
N GLY A 26 7.28 -54.80 0.43
CA GLY A 26 8.69 -54.82 0.83
C GLY A 26 9.66 -54.99 -0.34
N TRP A 27 9.35 -55.81 -1.34
CA TRP A 27 10.17 -55.97 -2.55
C TRP A 27 10.12 -54.75 -3.47
N LEU A 28 8.96 -54.10 -3.58
CA LEU A 28 8.82 -52.83 -4.30
C LEU A 28 9.60 -51.71 -3.59
N LEU A 29 9.54 -51.65 -2.25
CA LEU A 29 10.31 -50.70 -1.46
C LEU A 29 11.82 -50.96 -1.59
N ALA A 30 12.26 -52.22 -1.52
CA ALA A 30 13.66 -52.60 -1.68
C ALA A 30 14.20 -52.32 -3.10
N GLY A 31 13.37 -52.58 -4.13
CA GLY A 31 13.70 -52.25 -5.52
C GLY A 31 13.80 -50.74 -5.74
N PHE A 32 12.88 -49.97 -5.17
CA PHE A 32 12.91 -48.50 -5.21
C PHE A 32 14.18 -47.94 -4.53
N VAL A 33 14.50 -48.39 -3.32
CA VAL A 33 15.73 -48.00 -2.58
C VAL A 33 17.00 -48.38 -3.33
N MET A 34 17.01 -49.53 -4.02
CA MET A 34 18.17 -49.96 -4.81
C MET A 34 18.37 -49.09 -6.06
N VAL A 35 17.30 -48.68 -6.72
CA VAL A 35 17.35 -47.79 -7.90
C VAL A 35 17.78 -46.38 -7.51
N THR A 36 17.14 -45.78 -6.49
CA THR A 36 17.49 -44.42 -6.02
C THR A 36 18.92 -44.36 -5.47
N GLY A 37 19.36 -45.39 -4.74
CA GLY A 37 20.75 -45.52 -4.28
C GLY A 37 21.77 -45.75 -5.41
N ASN A 38 21.35 -46.19 -6.59
CA ASN A 38 22.22 -46.30 -7.77
C ASN A 38 22.34 -44.94 -8.49
N GLU A 39 21.24 -44.20 -8.59
CA GLU A 39 21.23 -42.85 -9.16
C GLU A 39 22.07 -41.86 -8.34
N ALA A 40 21.90 -41.85 -7.02
CA ALA A 40 22.70 -41.00 -6.11
C ALA A 40 24.21 -41.24 -6.26
N ARG A 41 24.65 -42.51 -6.35
CA ARG A 41 26.08 -42.84 -6.54
C ARG A 41 26.62 -42.38 -7.90
N LYS A 42 25.82 -42.50 -8.96
CA LYS A 42 26.22 -42.05 -10.30
C LYS A 42 26.31 -40.52 -10.37
N GLN A 43 25.34 -39.84 -9.75
CA GLN A 43 25.36 -38.39 -9.63
C GLN A 43 26.60 -37.92 -8.86
N GLU A 44 26.87 -38.51 -7.68
CA GLU A 44 28.05 -38.18 -6.88
C GLU A 44 29.36 -38.42 -7.65
N SER A 45 29.44 -39.49 -8.45
CA SER A 45 30.60 -39.74 -9.30
C SER A 45 30.83 -38.63 -10.35
N LEU A 46 29.76 -38.08 -10.93
CA LEU A 46 29.87 -36.94 -11.85
C LEU A 46 30.33 -35.70 -11.09
N ILE A 47 29.75 -35.43 -9.92
CA ILE A 47 30.13 -34.28 -9.08
C ILE A 47 31.62 -34.34 -8.70
N ARG A 48 32.13 -35.49 -8.25
CA ARG A 48 33.57 -35.64 -7.96
C ARG A 48 34.45 -35.37 -9.17
N SER A 49 34.02 -35.77 -10.37
CA SER A 49 34.77 -35.48 -11.59
C SER A 49 34.76 -33.98 -11.94
N ALA A 50 33.69 -33.28 -11.60
CA ALA A 50 33.60 -31.83 -11.74
C ALA A 50 34.46 -31.10 -10.71
N ASP A 51 34.51 -31.60 -9.47
CA ASP A 51 35.30 -31.00 -8.39
C ASP A 51 36.81 -31.03 -8.73
N ILE A 52 37.31 -32.08 -9.40
CA ILE A 52 38.69 -32.11 -9.91
C ILE A 52 38.94 -30.98 -10.93
N LEU A 53 37.97 -30.67 -11.78
CA LEU A 53 38.08 -29.57 -12.75
C LEU A 53 38.14 -28.20 -12.04
N LEU A 54 37.53 -28.07 -10.86
CA LEU A 54 37.58 -26.83 -10.07
C LEU A 54 38.96 -26.61 -9.44
N GLU A 55 39.70 -27.68 -9.12
CA GLU A 55 41.10 -27.56 -8.65
C GLU A 55 42.00 -26.88 -9.69
N ASP A 56 41.68 -27.06 -10.97
CA ASP A 56 42.36 -26.44 -12.12
C ASP A 56 41.67 -25.14 -12.60
N GLU A 57 40.73 -24.57 -11.83
CA GLU A 57 39.95 -23.37 -12.17
C GLU A 57 39.15 -23.48 -13.50
N LEU A 58 38.83 -24.70 -13.94
CA LEU A 58 38.10 -24.98 -15.20
C LEU A 58 36.58 -24.85 -15.01
N TYR A 59 36.11 -23.70 -14.54
CA TYR A 59 34.73 -23.46 -14.11
C TYR A 59 33.66 -23.81 -15.15
N VAL A 60 33.84 -23.43 -16.42
CA VAL A 60 32.87 -23.73 -17.49
C VAL A 60 32.69 -25.24 -17.68
N ARG A 61 33.78 -26.01 -17.60
CA ARG A 61 33.72 -27.48 -17.73
C ARG A 61 33.09 -28.12 -16.51
N ALA A 62 33.48 -27.67 -15.32
CA ALA A 62 32.89 -28.13 -14.06
C ALA A 62 31.37 -27.87 -14.04
N ALA A 63 30.94 -26.65 -14.38
CA ALA A 63 29.53 -26.28 -14.49
C ALA A 63 28.76 -27.19 -15.46
N GLY A 64 29.32 -27.48 -16.64
CA GLY A 64 28.70 -28.39 -17.60
C GLY A 64 28.46 -29.80 -17.05
N VAL A 65 29.38 -30.31 -16.22
CA VAL A 65 29.23 -31.62 -15.55
C VAL A 65 28.19 -31.55 -14.44
N TYR A 66 28.18 -30.49 -13.62
CA TYR A 66 27.15 -30.25 -12.60
C TYR A 66 25.74 -30.18 -13.22
N THR A 67 25.56 -29.37 -14.27
CA THR A 67 24.29 -29.26 -15.02
C THR A 67 23.85 -30.59 -15.60
N THR A 68 24.79 -31.40 -16.13
CA THR A 68 24.48 -32.75 -16.61
C THR A 68 24.01 -33.66 -15.48
N ALA A 69 24.67 -33.61 -14.33
CA ALA A 69 24.32 -34.40 -13.15
C ALA A 69 22.94 -34.03 -12.59
N LEU A 70 22.62 -32.73 -12.54
CA LEU A 70 21.32 -32.22 -12.08
C LEU A 70 20.16 -32.50 -13.05
N ARG A 71 20.42 -32.47 -14.37
CA ARG A 71 19.41 -32.79 -15.39
C ARG A 71 19.12 -34.28 -15.49
N THR A 72 20.13 -35.11 -15.22
CA THR A 72 20.05 -36.56 -15.43
C THR A 72 19.51 -37.29 -14.20
N TYR A 73 19.78 -36.78 -13.00
CA TYR A 73 19.41 -37.42 -11.75
C TYR A 73 18.57 -36.47 -10.88
N SER A 74 17.45 -36.99 -10.37
CA SER A 74 16.58 -36.28 -9.42
C SER A 74 16.73 -36.93 -8.04
N THR A 75 17.71 -36.46 -7.27
CA THR A 75 18.02 -37.03 -5.95
C THR A 75 17.81 -35.99 -4.85
N GLU A 76 17.78 -36.44 -3.59
CA GLU A 76 17.71 -35.57 -2.41
C GLU A 76 18.91 -34.61 -2.30
N GLN A 77 20.00 -34.87 -3.02
CA GLN A 77 21.20 -34.01 -3.03
C GLN A 77 21.12 -32.88 -4.06
N ASN A 78 20.12 -32.87 -4.95
CA ASN A 78 19.99 -31.83 -5.97
C ASN A 78 20.05 -30.40 -5.40
N PRO A 79 19.36 -30.05 -4.29
CA PRO A 79 19.45 -28.71 -3.72
C PRO A 79 20.88 -28.31 -3.33
N VAL A 80 21.66 -29.27 -2.79
CA VAL A 80 23.06 -29.05 -2.41
C VAL A 80 23.94 -28.83 -3.64
N TYR A 81 23.72 -29.59 -4.72
CA TYR A 81 24.49 -29.44 -5.94
C TYR A 81 24.10 -28.20 -6.76
N GLU A 82 22.84 -27.76 -6.70
CA GLU A 82 22.42 -26.47 -7.25
C GLU A 82 23.11 -25.30 -6.53
N GLU A 83 23.26 -25.34 -5.20
CA GLU A 83 23.99 -24.32 -4.46
C GLU A 83 25.48 -24.27 -4.84
N LYS A 84 26.11 -25.44 -5.00
CA LYS A 84 27.49 -25.49 -5.51
C LYS A 84 27.59 -24.94 -6.93
N LEU A 85 26.62 -25.26 -7.79
CA LEU A 85 26.59 -24.77 -9.16
C LEU A 85 26.45 -23.24 -9.22
N LEU A 86 25.66 -22.62 -8.32
CA LEU A 86 25.61 -21.17 -8.18
C LEU A 86 26.98 -20.58 -7.83
N ASP A 87 27.72 -21.19 -6.91
CA ASP A 87 29.07 -20.73 -6.55
C ASP A 87 30.06 -20.87 -7.72
N ILE A 88 29.97 -21.96 -8.48
CA ILE A 88 30.76 -22.17 -9.71
C ILE A 88 30.44 -21.10 -10.75
N TYR A 89 29.16 -20.80 -10.99
CA TYR A 89 28.76 -19.77 -11.94
C TYR A 89 29.27 -18.39 -11.52
N ARG A 90 29.10 -18.03 -10.25
CA ARG A 90 29.57 -16.75 -9.69
C ARG A 90 31.09 -16.62 -9.77
N THR A 91 31.83 -17.65 -9.35
CA THR A 91 33.30 -17.62 -9.36
C THR A 91 33.86 -17.63 -10.78
N GLY A 92 33.22 -18.36 -11.70
CA GLY A 92 33.60 -18.42 -13.10
C GLY A 92 33.13 -17.24 -13.96
N GLY A 93 32.42 -16.25 -13.38
CA GLY A 93 31.89 -15.08 -14.11
C GLY A 93 30.75 -15.39 -15.08
N MET A 94 30.10 -16.55 -14.95
CA MET A 94 28.98 -17.01 -15.78
C MET A 94 27.65 -16.45 -15.25
N MET A 95 27.50 -15.13 -15.32
CA MET A 95 26.40 -14.43 -14.64
C MET A 95 25.03 -14.66 -15.27
N GLU A 96 24.95 -14.87 -16.59
CA GLU A 96 23.66 -15.21 -17.24
C GLU A 96 23.13 -16.55 -16.72
N GLU A 97 23.99 -17.56 -16.63
CA GLU A 97 23.64 -18.88 -16.10
C GLU A 97 23.38 -18.84 -14.59
N TYR A 98 24.11 -18.00 -13.85
CA TYR A 98 23.87 -17.77 -12.42
C TYR A 98 22.45 -17.27 -12.17
N TYR A 99 22.03 -16.20 -12.84
CA TYR A 99 20.69 -15.63 -12.66
C TYR A 99 19.60 -16.56 -13.20
N GLY A 100 19.84 -17.26 -14.32
CA GLY A 100 18.90 -18.26 -14.83
C GLY A 100 18.67 -19.43 -13.87
N LEU A 101 19.71 -19.88 -13.15
CA LEU A 101 19.57 -20.90 -12.12
C LEU A 101 18.80 -20.38 -10.89
N ILE A 102 18.98 -19.10 -10.53
CA ILE A 102 18.16 -18.48 -9.46
C ILE A 102 16.68 -18.47 -9.85
N GLU A 103 16.33 -18.08 -11.09
CA GLU A 103 14.94 -18.09 -11.56
C GLU A 103 14.30 -19.48 -11.46
N ASP A 104 14.98 -20.53 -11.92
CA ASP A 104 14.51 -21.92 -11.80
C ASP A 104 14.33 -22.37 -10.34
N ARG A 105 15.25 -21.96 -9.45
CA ARG A 105 15.13 -22.23 -8.01
C ARG A 105 13.98 -21.47 -7.37
N MET A 106 13.68 -20.24 -7.82
CA MET A 106 12.52 -19.48 -7.36
C MET A 106 11.21 -20.16 -7.76
N GLU A 107 11.09 -20.61 -9.02
CA GLU A 107 9.91 -21.34 -9.50
C GLU A 107 9.66 -22.62 -8.69
N LYS A 108 10.72 -23.31 -8.28
CA LYS A 108 10.66 -24.49 -7.41
C LYS A 108 10.43 -24.18 -5.93
N GLY A 109 10.47 -22.91 -5.53
CA GLY A 109 10.41 -22.49 -4.12
C GLY A 109 11.64 -22.89 -3.29
N ALA A 110 12.77 -23.16 -3.95
CA ALA A 110 14.03 -23.54 -3.32
C ALA A 110 14.99 -22.35 -3.13
N ALA A 111 14.67 -21.19 -3.71
CA ALA A 111 15.54 -20.04 -3.68
C ALA A 111 15.60 -19.35 -2.31
N LYS A 112 16.80 -18.95 -1.89
CA LYS A 112 17.09 -18.29 -0.60
C LYS A 112 16.92 -16.77 -0.69
N PRO A 113 16.73 -16.05 0.44
CA PRO A 113 16.58 -14.60 0.43
C PRO A 113 17.69 -13.87 -0.32
N GLU A 114 18.95 -14.29 -0.17
CA GLU A 114 20.09 -13.64 -0.82
C GLU A 114 20.05 -13.79 -2.35
N GLU A 115 19.47 -14.88 -2.85
CA GLU A 115 19.31 -15.15 -4.28
C GLU A 115 18.23 -14.25 -4.90
N TYR A 116 17.09 -14.08 -4.22
CA TYR A 116 16.05 -13.10 -4.60
C TYR A 116 16.64 -11.68 -4.67
N MET A 117 17.41 -11.29 -3.66
CA MET A 117 18.04 -9.97 -3.61
C MET A 117 19.05 -9.78 -4.74
N ALA A 118 19.90 -10.77 -5.01
CA ALA A 118 20.89 -10.71 -6.07
C ALA A 118 20.23 -10.57 -7.45
N LEU A 119 19.21 -11.37 -7.75
CA LEU A 119 18.48 -11.30 -9.01
C LEU A 119 17.73 -9.99 -9.18
N ALA A 120 17.07 -9.51 -8.13
CA ALA A 120 16.38 -8.22 -8.15
C ALA A 120 17.36 -7.07 -8.41
N SER A 121 18.48 -7.03 -7.70
CA SER A 121 19.51 -5.99 -7.87
C SER A 121 20.07 -5.98 -9.29
N TYR A 122 20.34 -7.17 -9.86
CA TYR A 122 20.74 -7.29 -11.25
C TYR A 122 19.74 -6.68 -12.24
N TYR A 123 18.44 -6.93 -12.03
CA TYR A 123 17.41 -6.32 -12.87
C TYR A 123 17.32 -4.81 -12.68
N VAL A 124 17.52 -4.29 -11.47
CA VAL A 124 17.55 -2.85 -11.21
C VAL A 124 18.75 -2.19 -11.89
N ASP A 125 19.96 -2.74 -11.72
CA ASP A 125 21.19 -2.21 -12.30
C ASP A 125 21.16 -2.24 -13.84
N GLY A 126 20.48 -3.24 -14.42
CA GLY A 126 20.23 -3.35 -15.85
C GLY A 126 19.05 -2.52 -16.38
N GLU A 127 18.48 -1.61 -15.57
CA GLU A 127 17.30 -0.79 -15.86
C GLU A 127 16.02 -1.60 -16.20
N ALA A 128 16.01 -2.90 -15.92
CA ALA A 128 14.89 -3.82 -16.11
C ALA A 128 14.00 -3.91 -14.86
N VAL A 129 13.64 -2.76 -14.26
CA VAL A 129 12.89 -2.68 -12.99
C VAL A 129 11.55 -3.42 -13.04
N ASN A 130 10.90 -3.48 -14.21
CA ASN A 130 9.67 -4.25 -14.41
C ASN A 130 9.86 -5.77 -14.18
N ARG A 131 11.08 -6.30 -14.33
CA ARG A 131 11.44 -7.67 -13.94
C ARG A 131 11.87 -7.77 -12.47
N ALA A 132 12.48 -6.73 -11.92
CA ALA A 132 12.88 -6.69 -10.51
C ALA A 132 11.67 -6.74 -9.55
N ILE A 133 10.60 -6.00 -9.86
CA ILE A 133 9.45 -5.86 -8.96
C ILE A 133 8.76 -7.20 -8.63
N PRO A 134 8.41 -8.06 -9.62
CA PRO A 134 7.84 -9.38 -9.31
C PRO A 134 8.74 -10.26 -8.43
N VAL A 135 10.06 -10.22 -8.66
CA VAL A 135 11.06 -10.94 -7.86
C VAL A 135 11.02 -10.44 -6.41
N LEU A 136 11.05 -9.13 -6.22
CA LEU A 136 11.01 -8.51 -4.90
C LEU A 136 9.70 -8.80 -4.17
N LYS A 137 8.55 -8.72 -4.85
CA LYS A 137 7.24 -9.06 -4.27
C LYS A 137 7.20 -10.50 -3.76
N ASP A 138 7.64 -11.47 -4.57
CA ASP A 138 7.65 -12.88 -4.17
C ASP A 138 8.62 -13.11 -2.99
N GLY A 139 9.82 -12.50 -3.04
CA GLY A 139 10.80 -12.56 -1.95
C GLY A 139 10.28 -11.97 -0.64
N ILE A 140 9.67 -10.78 -0.68
CA ILE A 140 9.06 -10.12 0.50
C ILE A 140 7.93 -10.96 1.07
N SER A 141 7.05 -11.50 0.22
CA SER A 141 5.94 -12.35 0.66
C SER A 141 6.41 -13.60 1.41
N ARG A 142 7.53 -14.19 0.96
CA ARG A 142 8.08 -15.42 1.55
C ARG A 142 8.91 -15.18 2.81
N TYR A 143 9.69 -14.10 2.82
CA TYR A 143 10.77 -13.94 3.80
C TYR A 143 10.68 -12.66 4.62
N GLY A 144 9.85 -11.68 4.22
CA GLY A 144 9.70 -10.42 4.95
C GLY A 144 11.00 -9.61 5.08
N SER A 145 11.94 -9.76 4.14
CA SER A 145 13.27 -9.12 4.20
C SER A 145 13.17 -7.59 4.09
N GLU A 146 13.69 -6.88 5.10
CA GLU A 146 13.74 -5.41 5.12
C GLU A 146 14.56 -4.84 3.95
N ASP A 147 15.68 -5.49 3.60
CA ASP A 147 16.50 -5.04 2.47
C ASP A 147 15.74 -5.15 1.15
N MET A 148 14.98 -6.23 0.93
CA MET A 148 14.15 -6.35 -0.28
C MET A 148 13.03 -5.32 -0.31
N ILE A 149 12.42 -5.04 0.85
CA ILE A 149 11.42 -3.99 0.97
C ILE A 149 12.06 -2.64 0.59
N ALA A 150 13.25 -2.34 1.10
CA ALA A 150 13.96 -1.11 0.78
C ALA A 150 14.32 -1.00 -0.71
N LEU A 151 14.84 -2.07 -1.33
CA LEU A 151 15.15 -2.06 -2.76
C LEU A 151 13.90 -1.92 -3.62
N TYR A 152 12.85 -2.68 -3.29
CA TYR A 152 11.53 -2.60 -3.92
C TYR A 152 11.00 -1.18 -3.90
N GLU A 153 10.95 -0.59 -2.71
CA GLU A 153 10.57 0.79 -2.51
C GLU A 153 11.46 1.72 -3.34
N SER A 154 12.80 1.64 -3.28
CA SER A 154 13.69 2.56 -4.02
C SER A 154 13.43 2.65 -5.53
N VAL A 155 13.06 1.53 -6.17
CA VAL A 155 12.80 1.49 -7.61
C VAL A 155 11.36 1.78 -7.98
N SER A 156 10.47 1.78 -6.98
CA SER A 156 9.05 2.15 -7.13
C SER A 156 8.87 3.61 -7.53
N TYR A 157 9.82 4.47 -7.15
CA TYR A 157 9.62 5.91 -7.06
C TYR A 157 10.26 6.74 -8.17
N ALA A 158 10.61 6.12 -9.30
CA ALA A 158 11.03 6.87 -10.48
C ALA A 158 9.84 7.72 -11.00
N TYR A 159 10.08 9.01 -11.29
CA TYR A 159 9.05 9.96 -11.74
C TYR A 159 9.40 10.71 -13.03
N ALA A 160 8.37 11.23 -13.72
CA ALA A 160 8.50 12.14 -14.85
C ALA A 160 7.67 13.41 -14.60
N PRO A 161 8.23 14.62 -14.69
CA PRO A 161 7.46 15.84 -14.45
C PRO A 161 6.61 16.22 -15.67
N ALA A 162 5.31 16.43 -15.46
CA ALA A 162 4.44 17.16 -16.40
C ALA A 162 4.07 18.53 -15.81
N SER A 163 4.30 19.61 -16.55
CA SER A 163 4.05 21.00 -16.11
C SER A 163 2.60 21.44 -16.37
N THR A 164 2.02 22.24 -15.47
CA THR A 164 0.74 22.93 -15.69
C THR A 164 0.90 24.46 -15.61
N ASN A 165 -0.03 25.21 -16.22
CA ASN A 165 0.00 26.69 -16.29
C ASN A 165 -0.96 27.37 -15.28
N TYR A 166 -1.47 26.65 -14.27
CA TYR A 166 -2.51 27.16 -13.37
C TYR A 166 -1.93 27.83 -12.12
N THR A 167 -2.66 28.81 -11.58
CA THR A 167 -2.21 29.63 -10.45
C THR A 167 -2.50 28.98 -9.10
N GLU A 168 -3.62 28.26 -9.00
CA GLU A 168 -4.02 27.50 -7.82
C GLU A 168 -4.74 26.23 -8.24
N VAL A 169 -4.52 25.15 -7.48
CA VAL A 169 -5.22 23.88 -7.64
C VAL A 169 -5.52 23.26 -6.28
N LYS A 170 -6.65 22.55 -6.18
CA LYS A 170 -7.04 21.79 -4.98
C LYS A 170 -6.70 20.30 -5.15
N MET A 171 -6.93 19.51 -4.09
CA MET A 171 -6.76 18.05 -4.14
C MET A 171 -7.54 17.40 -5.29
N PRO A 172 -6.91 16.50 -6.07
CA PRO A 172 -7.62 15.70 -7.06
C PRO A 172 -8.65 14.78 -6.41
N SER A 173 -9.73 14.49 -7.13
CA SER A 173 -10.53 13.28 -6.86
C SER A 173 -9.73 12.01 -7.21
N SER A 174 -10.20 10.83 -6.78
CA SER A 174 -9.55 9.55 -7.10
C SER A 174 -9.42 9.29 -8.60
N ASP A 175 -10.32 9.84 -9.42
CA ASP A 175 -10.28 9.75 -10.89
C ASP A 175 -9.69 11.02 -11.57
N TRP A 176 -8.93 11.80 -10.80
CA TRP A 176 -8.12 12.91 -11.24
C TRP A 176 -8.90 14.05 -11.92
N TYR A 177 -10.09 14.36 -11.39
CA TYR A 177 -10.68 15.69 -11.58
C TYR A 177 -10.08 16.63 -10.55
N ILE A 178 -9.18 17.50 -11.00
CA ILE A 178 -8.48 18.48 -10.17
C ILE A 178 -9.20 19.83 -10.30
N PRO A 179 -9.76 20.39 -9.22
CA PRO A 179 -10.22 21.77 -9.23
C PRO A 179 -9.03 22.70 -9.45
N ALA A 180 -9.12 23.58 -10.44
CA ALA A 180 -8.07 24.52 -10.79
C ALA A 180 -8.64 25.93 -10.94
N PHE A 181 -7.85 26.94 -10.60
CA PHE A 181 -8.19 28.35 -10.75
C PHE A 181 -7.33 28.98 -11.85
N ASP A 182 -7.99 29.63 -12.82
CA ASP A 182 -7.32 30.29 -13.95
C ASP A 182 -6.92 31.74 -13.65
N GLY A 183 -7.24 32.25 -12.45
CA GLY A 183 -7.04 33.64 -12.05
C GLY A 183 -8.35 34.42 -11.93
N GLU A 184 -9.45 33.91 -12.49
CA GLU A 184 -10.77 34.55 -12.43
C GLU A 184 -11.87 33.57 -12.00
N HIS A 185 -11.86 32.33 -12.51
CA HIS A 185 -12.86 31.31 -12.24
C HIS A 185 -12.21 29.96 -11.91
N TRP A 186 -12.98 29.12 -11.22
CA TRP A 186 -12.68 27.71 -11.02
C TRP A 186 -13.20 26.87 -12.19
N GLY A 187 -12.40 25.86 -12.56
CA GLY A 187 -12.74 24.79 -13.50
C GLY A 187 -12.16 23.47 -13.01
N TYR A 188 -12.18 22.44 -13.87
CA TYR A 188 -11.55 21.15 -13.55
C TYR A 188 -10.62 20.71 -14.66
N ILE A 189 -9.46 20.20 -14.28
CA ILE A 189 -8.44 19.67 -15.19
C ILE A 189 -8.18 18.20 -14.90
N GLY A 190 -7.62 17.50 -15.88
CA GLY A 190 -7.09 16.15 -15.71
C GLY A 190 -5.66 16.15 -15.18
N ASP A 191 -5.19 14.95 -14.85
CA ASP A 191 -3.78 14.60 -14.60
C ASP A 191 -2.78 15.13 -15.65
N ASN A 192 -3.18 15.21 -16.91
CA ASN A 192 -2.39 15.77 -18.00
C ASN A 192 -2.47 17.30 -18.13
N GLY A 193 -3.11 17.98 -17.17
CA GLY A 193 -3.29 19.43 -17.14
C GLY A 193 -4.33 19.98 -18.13
N LYS A 194 -4.96 19.14 -18.95
CA LYS A 194 -6.00 19.57 -19.89
C LYS A 194 -7.32 19.78 -19.16
N THR A 195 -8.06 20.79 -19.60
CA THR A 195 -9.41 21.09 -19.12
C THR A 195 -10.34 19.89 -19.32
N ARG A 196 -10.98 19.44 -18.23
CA ARG A 196 -12.09 18.48 -18.22
C ARG A 196 -13.43 19.19 -18.12
N LEU A 197 -13.53 20.20 -17.25
CA LEU A 197 -14.69 21.09 -17.16
C LEU A 197 -14.23 22.54 -17.26
N PRO A 198 -14.98 23.39 -17.98
CA PRO A 198 -14.59 24.77 -18.24
C PRO A 198 -14.50 25.61 -16.95
N PHE A 199 -13.69 26.66 -17.01
CA PHE A 199 -13.47 27.61 -15.92
C PHE A 199 -14.61 28.64 -15.90
N LEU A 200 -15.69 28.33 -15.19
CA LEU A 200 -16.93 29.12 -15.17
C LEU A 200 -17.49 29.32 -13.76
N TYR A 201 -16.83 28.77 -12.74
CA TYR A 201 -17.39 28.66 -11.39
C TYR A 201 -16.72 29.67 -10.46
N GLU A 202 -17.51 30.29 -9.59
CA GLU A 202 -17.01 31.17 -8.51
C GLU A 202 -16.31 30.35 -7.43
N GLU A 203 -16.82 29.13 -7.18
CA GLU A 203 -16.28 28.18 -6.21
C GLU A 203 -16.47 26.75 -6.72
N ALA A 204 -15.55 25.86 -6.35
CA ALA A 204 -15.60 24.44 -6.72
C ALA A 204 -15.03 23.55 -5.59
N THR A 205 -15.76 22.51 -5.22
CA THR A 205 -15.26 21.42 -4.37
C THR A 205 -14.52 20.38 -5.21
N SER A 206 -13.70 19.52 -4.58
CA SER A 206 -13.27 18.29 -5.25
C SER A 206 -14.47 17.37 -5.52
N PHE A 207 -14.37 16.52 -6.54
CA PHE A 207 -15.41 15.52 -6.82
C PHE A 207 -15.42 14.45 -5.74
N SER A 208 -16.61 14.14 -5.22
CA SER A 208 -16.90 12.97 -4.38
C SER A 208 -17.71 11.98 -5.20
N GLY A 209 -17.10 10.86 -5.57
CA GLY A 209 -17.69 9.90 -6.49
C GLY A 209 -17.97 10.52 -7.86
N ASN A 210 -19.25 10.74 -8.18
CA ASN A 210 -19.68 11.29 -9.47
C ASN A 210 -20.09 12.76 -9.42
N TYR A 211 -20.08 13.38 -8.25
CA TYR A 211 -20.62 14.72 -8.07
C TYR A 211 -19.65 15.67 -7.40
N ALA A 212 -19.76 16.95 -7.76
CA ALA A 212 -19.13 18.06 -7.06
C ALA A 212 -20.15 19.16 -6.82
N VAL A 213 -19.89 20.02 -5.84
CA VAL A 213 -20.66 21.24 -5.64
C VAL A 213 -19.86 22.40 -6.20
N VAL A 214 -20.52 23.21 -7.02
CA VAL A 214 -19.95 24.42 -7.60
C VAL A 214 -20.87 25.60 -7.34
N LYS A 215 -20.30 26.80 -7.30
CA LYS A 215 -21.06 28.04 -7.25
C LYS A 215 -21.01 28.74 -8.60
N GLN A 216 -22.17 29.09 -9.13
CA GLN A 216 -22.30 29.79 -10.40
C GLN A 216 -23.48 30.74 -10.33
N ASP A 217 -23.28 31.98 -10.77
CA ASP A 217 -24.28 33.05 -10.73
C ASP A 217 -24.83 33.27 -9.30
N GLY A 218 -23.94 33.20 -8.30
CA GLY A 218 -24.26 33.33 -6.88
C GLY A 218 -25.08 32.18 -6.27
N GLN A 219 -25.29 31.06 -6.99
CA GLN A 219 -26.04 29.90 -6.49
C GLN A 219 -25.19 28.63 -6.48
N TYR A 220 -25.37 27.80 -5.45
CA TYR A 220 -24.74 26.48 -5.39
C TYR A 220 -25.51 25.46 -6.23
N LEU A 221 -24.76 24.66 -6.97
CA LEU A 221 -25.23 23.64 -7.89
C LEU A 221 -24.52 22.32 -7.61
N LEU A 222 -25.25 21.21 -7.66
CA LEU A 222 -24.65 19.89 -7.78
C LEU A 222 -24.42 19.62 -9.26
N ILE A 223 -23.18 19.33 -9.65
CA ILE A 223 -22.83 18.96 -11.03
C ILE A 223 -22.29 17.54 -11.10
N ASP A 224 -22.49 16.87 -12.24
CA ASP A 224 -21.80 15.63 -12.56
C ASP A 224 -20.48 15.88 -13.33
N LYS A 225 -19.78 14.80 -13.68
CA LYS A 225 -18.51 14.83 -14.42
C LYS A 225 -18.60 15.38 -15.85
N ASN A 226 -19.80 15.51 -16.41
CA ASN A 226 -20.02 16.19 -17.69
C ASN A 226 -20.40 17.66 -17.52
N GLY A 227 -20.47 18.15 -16.27
CA GLY A 227 -20.91 19.49 -15.93
C GLY A 227 -22.43 19.66 -15.94
N TYR A 228 -23.21 18.58 -16.04
CA TYR A 228 -24.66 18.69 -16.03
C TYR A 228 -25.16 18.96 -14.61
N ARG A 229 -26.07 19.93 -14.49
CA ARG A 229 -26.71 20.31 -13.23
C ARG A 229 -27.68 19.22 -12.80
N ASN A 230 -27.46 18.68 -11.60
CA ASN A 230 -28.28 17.63 -11.00
C ASN A 230 -29.15 18.17 -9.85
N ALA A 231 -28.72 19.24 -9.17
CA ALA A 231 -29.50 19.92 -8.14
C ALA A 231 -29.09 21.40 -8.04
N VAL A 232 -29.96 22.21 -7.44
CA VAL A 232 -29.75 23.63 -7.19
C VAL A 232 -30.09 23.90 -5.73
N ASP A 233 -29.23 24.64 -5.05
CA ASP A 233 -29.52 25.09 -3.70
C ASP A 233 -30.68 26.09 -3.70
N LYS A 234 -31.73 25.76 -2.96
CA LYS A 234 -32.89 26.64 -2.70
C LYS A 234 -32.90 27.17 -1.28
N ASN A 235 -31.92 26.79 -0.46
CA ASN A 235 -31.82 27.21 0.93
C ASN A 235 -31.12 28.56 1.06
N GLY A 236 -30.37 29.00 0.05
CA GLY A 236 -29.59 30.23 0.10
C GLY A 236 -28.39 30.06 1.02
N LEU A 237 -27.63 28.99 0.81
CA LEU A 237 -26.39 28.72 1.53
C LEU A 237 -25.36 29.80 1.21
N GLU A 238 -24.65 30.23 2.24
CA GLU A 238 -23.52 31.17 2.13
C GLU A 238 -22.28 30.44 1.62
N GLU A 239 -22.08 29.21 2.11
CA GLU A 239 -20.90 28.39 1.87
C GLU A 239 -21.30 26.92 1.73
N VAL A 240 -20.64 26.18 0.84
CA VAL A 240 -20.64 24.71 0.84
C VAL A 240 -19.22 24.23 1.05
N THR A 241 -18.96 23.63 2.21
CA THR A 241 -17.58 23.28 2.60
C THR A 241 -17.17 21.88 2.19
N ALA A 242 -18.12 20.95 2.07
CA ALA A 242 -17.79 19.57 1.72
C ALA A 242 -18.98 18.83 1.08
N ILE A 243 -18.65 17.86 0.25
CA ILE A 243 -19.56 16.83 -0.26
C ILE A 243 -18.94 15.46 0.02
N SER A 244 -19.74 14.54 0.57
CA SER A 244 -19.36 13.14 0.78
C SER A 244 -20.52 12.24 0.35
N GLY A 245 -20.37 11.61 -0.81
CA GLY A 245 -21.40 10.76 -1.41
C GLY A 245 -22.74 11.49 -1.60
N SER A 246 -23.74 11.09 -0.83
CA SER A 246 -25.10 11.64 -0.89
C SER A 246 -25.35 12.80 0.07
N ARG A 247 -24.32 13.36 0.71
CA ARG A 247 -24.45 14.42 1.72
C ARG A 247 -23.54 15.61 1.46
N ILE A 248 -23.99 16.77 1.92
CA ILE A 248 -23.30 18.07 1.80
C ILE A 248 -23.26 18.74 3.18
N ILE A 249 -22.16 19.42 3.50
CA ILE A 249 -22.12 20.39 4.61
C ILE A 249 -22.30 21.78 4.01
N GLY A 250 -23.39 22.43 4.41
CA GLY A 250 -23.73 23.78 4.00
C GLY A 250 -23.73 24.73 5.19
N LYS A 251 -23.33 25.98 4.97
CA LYS A 251 -23.38 27.05 5.96
C LYS A 251 -24.48 28.04 5.62
N LYS A 252 -25.24 28.43 6.63
CA LYS A 252 -26.26 29.47 6.52
C LYS A 252 -26.42 30.18 7.86
N ASP A 253 -26.55 31.51 7.83
CA ASP A 253 -26.67 32.34 9.03
C ASP A 253 -25.51 32.11 10.01
N GLY A 254 -24.30 31.88 9.47
CA GLY A 254 -23.10 31.59 10.25
C GLY A 254 -23.03 30.19 10.89
N ARG A 255 -24.02 29.31 10.68
CA ARG A 255 -24.10 27.97 11.26
C ARG A 255 -24.03 26.89 10.18
N TYR A 256 -23.44 25.74 10.51
CA TYR A 256 -23.32 24.60 9.61
C TYR A 256 -24.48 23.63 9.78
N ARG A 257 -24.92 23.01 8.70
CA ARG A 257 -25.92 21.93 8.70
C ARG A 257 -25.56 20.90 7.63
N ILE A 258 -25.97 19.65 7.87
CA ILE A 258 -25.81 18.56 6.92
C ILE A 258 -27.08 18.45 6.06
N TYR A 259 -26.89 18.36 4.75
CA TYR A 259 -27.93 18.25 3.73
C TYR A 259 -27.73 16.96 2.93
N THR A 260 -28.75 16.51 2.22
CA THR A 260 -28.57 15.61 1.07
C THR A 260 -27.75 16.32 -0.01
N ASN A 261 -27.19 15.56 -0.96
CA ASN A 261 -26.52 16.11 -2.13
C ASN A 261 -27.47 16.90 -3.06
N THR A 262 -28.78 16.78 -2.86
CA THR A 262 -29.82 17.59 -3.51
C THR A 262 -30.26 18.79 -2.66
N PHE A 263 -29.44 19.19 -1.68
CA PHE A 263 -29.66 20.35 -0.80
C PHE A 263 -30.92 20.24 0.08
N THR A 264 -31.37 19.03 0.43
CA THR A 264 -32.48 18.84 1.39
C THR A 264 -31.90 18.69 2.80
N PRO A 265 -32.30 19.50 3.80
CA PRO A 265 -31.80 19.37 5.18
C PRO A 265 -31.97 17.96 5.74
N LEU A 266 -30.91 17.37 6.29
CA LEU A 266 -30.96 16.09 6.99
C LEU A 266 -31.15 16.35 8.49
N GLY A 267 -32.31 16.88 8.87
CA GLY A 267 -32.64 17.23 10.25
C GLY A 267 -32.56 18.73 10.57
N GLU A 268 -32.93 19.06 11.80
CA GLU A 268 -33.09 20.46 12.27
C GLU A 268 -31.89 21.01 13.03
N GLU A 269 -30.95 20.15 13.44
CA GLU A 269 -29.77 20.59 14.19
C GLU A 269 -28.86 21.47 13.32
N THR A 270 -28.13 22.38 13.97
CA THR A 270 -27.09 23.20 13.35
C THR A 270 -25.86 23.26 14.26
N TYR A 271 -24.70 23.44 13.65
CA TYR A 271 -23.40 23.25 14.28
C TYR A 271 -22.51 24.49 14.12
N GLU A 272 -21.54 24.63 15.01
CA GLU A 272 -20.50 25.67 14.94
C GLU A 272 -19.48 25.35 13.84
N ALA A 273 -19.24 24.07 13.61
CA ALA A 273 -18.39 23.53 12.56
C ALA A 273 -18.84 22.09 12.23
N ALA A 274 -18.54 21.63 11.02
CA ALA A 274 -18.76 20.25 10.62
C ALA A 274 -17.74 19.82 9.57
N SER A 275 -17.38 18.54 9.58
CA SER A 275 -16.58 17.88 8.54
C SER A 275 -17.01 16.43 8.37
N PHE A 276 -16.84 15.86 7.18
CA PHE A 276 -17.16 14.47 6.89
C PHE A 276 -15.96 13.55 7.13
N GLY A 277 -16.22 12.31 7.54
CA GLY A 277 -15.27 11.22 7.45
C GLY A 277 -15.37 10.52 6.09
N GLY A 278 -14.28 9.93 5.63
CA GLY A 278 -14.26 9.06 4.45
C GLY A 278 -15.05 7.76 4.65
N ASN A 279 -15.40 7.40 5.90
CA ASN A 279 -16.20 6.24 6.26
C ASN A 279 -17.71 6.53 6.41
N GLY A 280 -18.18 7.71 6.01
CA GLY A 280 -19.58 8.09 6.14
C GLY A 280 -19.96 8.73 7.48
N MET A 281 -19.06 8.82 8.46
CA MET A 281 -19.33 9.59 9.67
C MET A 281 -19.25 11.10 9.40
N ALA A 282 -19.72 11.91 10.36
CA ALA A 282 -19.49 13.36 10.39
C ALA A 282 -18.98 13.78 11.77
N ALA A 283 -17.92 14.58 11.81
CA ALA A 283 -17.57 15.31 13.02
C ALA A 283 -18.33 16.64 13.03
N VAL A 284 -18.97 16.96 14.15
CA VAL A 284 -19.73 18.19 14.33
C VAL A 284 -19.37 18.86 15.64
N LYS A 285 -19.39 20.20 15.65
CA LYS A 285 -19.07 21.00 16.83
C LYS A 285 -20.30 21.69 17.39
N LYS A 286 -20.56 21.51 18.69
CA LYS A 286 -21.64 22.16 19.44
C LYS A 286 -21.15 22.51 20.84
N ASP A 287 -21.48 23.71 21.29
CA ASP A 287 -21.11 24.24 22.60
C ASP A 287 -19.58 24.17 22.84
N GLY A 288 -18.81 24.46 21.79
CA GLY A 288 -17.35 24.47 21.83
C GLY A 288 -16.67 23.10 21.79
N LYS A 289 -17.41 21.99 21.77
CA LYS A 289 -16.87 20.62 21.76
C LYS A 289 -17.28 19.86 20.50
N TRP A 290 -16.45 18.94 20.06
CA TRP A 290 -16.70 18.08 18.90
C TRP A 290 -17.25 16.71 19.32
N ALA A 291 -18.12 16.16 18.49
CA ALA A 291 -18.61 14.79 18.55
C ALA A 291 -18.66 14.18 17.14
N PHE A 292 -18.71 12.85 17.06
CA PHE A 292 -18.92 12.12 15.82
C PHE A 292 -20.35 11.60 15.73
N LEU A 293 -20.95 11.77 14.56
CA LEU A 293 -22.25 11.23 14.19
C LEU A 293 -22.08 10.17 13.10
N ASP A 294 -22.96 9.17 13.10
CA ASP A 294 -23.04 8.18 12.03
C ASP A 294 -23.74 8.73 10.77
N GLU A 295 -23.98 7.86 9.79
CA GLU A 295 -24.66 8.24 8.53
C GLU A 295 -26.10 8.73 8.72
N LYS A 296 -26.77 8.29 9.79
CA LYS A 296 -28.13 8.69 10.17
C LYS A 296 -28.14 9.93 11.06
N LEU A 297 -26.97 10.49 11.34
CA LEU A 297 -26.75 11.61 12.25
C LEU A 297 -27.05 11.27 13.72
N GLU A 298 -26.96 9.99 14.07
CA GLU A 298 -27.01 9.53 15.45
C GLU A 298 -25.62 9.67 16.08
N ALA A 299 -25.56 10.12 17.34
CA ALA A 299 -24.29 10.35 18.02
C ALA A 299 -23.57 9.01 18.30
N VAL A 300 -22.32 8.93 17.86
CA VAL A 300 -21.40 7.81 18.15
C VAL A 300 -20.52 8.14 19.34
N THR A 301 -20.17 9.41 19.51
CA THR A 301 -19.43 9.90 20.69
C THR A 301 -20.22 10.97 21.41
N GLU A 302 -19.89 11.19 22.68
CA GLU A 302 -20.29 12.41 23.38
C GLU A 302 -19.56 13.63 22.80
N TYR A 303 -20.11 14.83 23.05
CA TYR A 303 -19.46 16.11 22.74
C TYR A 303 -18.35 16.39 23.74
N ALA A 304 -17.20 15.73 23.56
CA ALA A 304 -16.11 15.74 24.52
C ALA A 304 -14.80 16.34 23.98
N PHE A 305 -14.59 16.29 22.66
CA PHE A 305 -13.29 16.64 22.07
C PHE A 305 -13.12 18.16 21.90
N THR A 306 -11.93 18.67 22.20
CA THR A 306 -11.56 20.08 22.01
C THR A 306 -11.28 20.41 20.55
N ASP A 307 -10.75 19.44 19.80
CA ASP A 307 -10.46 19.57 18.38
C ASP A 307 -10.51 18.22 17.64
N VAL A 308 -10.64 18.28 16.31
CA VAL A 308 -10.57 17.12 15.41
C VAL A 308 -9.68 17.48 14.24
N ALA A 309 -8.64 16.67 13.99
CA ALA A 309 -7.75 16.90 12.88
C ALA A 309 -8.35 16.41 11.56
N VAL A 310 -8.19 17.20 10.50
CA VAL A 310 -8.59 16.85 9.13
C VAL A 310 -7.39 16.44 8.30
N ASN A 311 -7.59 15.51 7.37
CA ASN A 311 -6.57 15.08 6.43
C ASN A 311 -6.45 16.05 5.23
N SER A 312 -5.60 15.72 4.27
CA SER A 312 -5.36 16.51 3.05
C SER A 312 -6.63 16.76 2.21
N ARG A 313 -7.62 15.87 2.32
CA ARG A 313 -8.93 15.90 1.64
C ARG A 313 -10.02 16.60 2.45
N GLY A 314 -9.67 17.12 3.63
CA GLY A 314 -10.60 17.74 4.55
C GLY A 314 -11.43 16.74 5.36
N GLU A 315 -11.08 15.46 5.36
CA GLU A 315 -11.83 14.41 6.04
C GLU A 315 -11.31 14.19 7.47
N VAL A 316 -12.21 13.88 8.41
CA VAL A 316 -11.86 13.63 9.82
C VAL A 316 -11.62 12.17 10.15
N PHE A 317 -11.97 11.25 9.24
CA PHE A 317 -11.95 9.81 9.48
C PHE A 317 -11.44 9.10 8.23
N SER A 318 -10.38 8.30 8.35
CA SER A 318 -9.89 7.42 7.28
C SER A 318 -9.21 6.19 7.87
N GLY A 319 -9.28 5.06 7.15
CA GLY A 319 -8.63 3.82 7.57
C GLY A 319 -9.11 3.26 8.91
N GLY A 320 -10.31 3.63 9.36
CA GLY A 320 -10.86 3.19 10.65
C GLY A 320 -10.48 4.07 11.85
N TYR A 321 -9.80 5.20 11.63
CA TYR A 321 -9.34 6.08 12.70
C TYR A 321 -9.62 7.57 12.46
N ALA A 322 -9.76 8.31 13.56
CA ALA A 322 -9.73 9.77 13.58
C ALA A 322 -8.70 10.27 14.61
N ALA A 323 -8.03 11.38 14.30
CA ALA A 323 -7.18 12.08 15.25
C ALA A 323 -7.98 13.20 15.91
N VAL A 324 -8.12 13.13 17.22
CA VAL A 324 -8.93 14.04 18.04
C VAL A 324 -8.10 14.57 19.20
N SER A 325 -8.50 15.69 19.80
CA SER A 325 -7.88 16.17 21.03
C SER A 325 -8.88 16.31 22.17
N ASP A 326 -8.35 16.14 23.38
CA ASP A 326 -8.96 16.59 24.62
C ASP A 326 -8.07 17.66 25.28
N GLU A 327 -8.37 18.05 26.52
CA GLU A 327 -7.59 19.04 27.29
C GLU A 327 -6.11 18.64 27.50
N SER A 328 -5.77 17.38 27.28
CA SER A 328 -4.43 16.81 27.47
C SER A 328 -3.63 16.67 26.17
N GLY A 329 -4.26 16.82 25.00
CA GLY A 329 -3.61 16.76 23.69
C GLY A 329 -4.28 15.82 22.71
N TYR A 330 -3.63 15.60 21.55
CA TYR A 330 -4.14 14.75 20.47
C TYR A 330 -3.87 13.26 20.69
N PHE A 331 -4.80 12.42 20.24
CA PHE A 331 -4.72 10.96 20.21
C PHE A 331 -5.61 10.39 19.10
N LEU A 332 -5.56 9.07 18.88
CA LEU A 332 -6.44 8.39 17.92
C LEU A 332 -7.65 7.78 18.61
N ILE A 333 -8.80 7.83 17.93
CA ILE A 333 -9.99 7.03 18.24
C ILE A 333 -10.33 6.09 17.08
N ASN A 334 -10.94 4.95 17.41
CA ASN A 334 -11.53 4.04 16.43
C ASN A 334 -12.98 4.43 16.05
N GLU A 335 -13.63 3.66 15.18
CA GLU A 335 -15.00 3.93 14.71
C GLU A 335 -16.08 3.90 15.80
N LYS A 336 -15.78 3.29 16.95
CA LYS A 336 -16.68 3.29 18.12
C LYS A 336 -16.44 4.48 19.04
N GLY A 337 -15.49 5.37 18.70
CA GLY A 337 -15.09 6.48 19.55
C GLY A 337 -14.15 6.10 20.69
N GLU A 338 -13.63 4.88 20.70
CA GLU A 338 -12.73 4.40 21.75
C GLU A 338 -11.30 4.87 21.46
N ALA A 339 -10.61 5.40 22.46
CA ALA A 339 -9.20 5.77 22.33
C ALA A 339 -8.33 4.55 21.99
N CYS A 340 -7.45 4.68 21.01
CA CYS A 340 -6.55 3.61 20.60
C CYS A 340 -5.35 3.47 21.56
N PHE A 341 -4.97 4.56 22.24
CA PHE A 341 -3.87 4.61 23.19
C PHE A 341 -4.01 5.77 24.20
N GLU A 342 -3.24 5.69 25.29
CA GLU A 342 -3.24 6.68 26.38
C GLU A 342 -2.30 7.88 26.13
N ALA A 343 -1.31 7.75 25.26
CA ALA A 343 -0.39 8.84 24.94
C ALA A 343 -1.14 10.06 24.37
N ARG A 344 -0.56 11.26 24.57
CA ARG A 344 -1.10 12.53 24.09
C ARG A 344 -0.02 13.35 23.41
N PHE A 345 -0.35 13.90 22.24
CA PHE A 345 0.56 14.64 21.37
C PHE A 345 0.16 16.11 21.28
N ALA A 346 1.12 16.99 20.96
CA ALA A 346 0.85 18.42 20.91
C ALA A 346 0.06 18.84 19.66
N GLY A 347 0.12 18.02 18.59
CA GLY A 347 -0.59 18.23 17.34
C GLY A 347 -0.81 16.92 16.59
N ALA A 348 -1.77 16.91 15.67
CA ALA A 348 -2.01 15.79 14.76
C ALA A 348 -2.49 16.29 13.39
N LYS A 349 -2.30 15.48 12.35
CA LYS A 349 -3.04 15.61 11.08
C LYS A 349 -4.09 14.50 11.00
N GLY A 350 -5.19 14.73 10.27
CA GLY A 350 -6.19 13.69 10.04
C GLY A 350 -5.59 12.54 9.23
N MET A 351 -6.03 11.31 9.51
CA MET A 351 -5.55 10.10 8.85
C MET A 351 -5.96 10.07 7.38
N GLU A 352 -5.12 9.48 6.52
CA GLU A 352 -5.48 9.16 5.15
C GLU A 352 -5.20 7.68 4.85
N GLY A 353 -4.05 7.19 5.30
CA GLY A 353 -3.69 5.78 5.43
C GLY A 353 -2.45 5.63 6.29
N GLY A 354 -1.94 4.41 6.44
CA GLY A 354 -0.65 4.15 7.08
C GLY A 354 -0.54 4.61 8.54
N LEU A 355 0.53 5.35 8.85
CA LEU A 355 0.85 5.83 10.20
C LEU A 355 0.24 7.20 10.47
N ALA A 356 -0.06 7.47 11.74
CA ALA A 356 -0.61 8.75 12.16
C ALA A 356 0.49 9.81 12.33
N ALA A 357 0.31 10.94 11.64
CA ALA A 357 1.17 12.11 11.80
C ALA A 357 0.86 12.85 13.11
N MET A 358 1.84 12.89 14.00
CA MET A 358 1.74 13.52 15.32
C MET A 358 2.89 14.51 15.51
N ALA A 359 2.66 15.55 16.31
CA ALA A 359 3.69 16.52 16.68
C ALA A 359 4.10 16.39 18.15
N ASP A 360 5.40 16.53 18.41
CA ASP A 360 5.94 16.63 19.76
C ASP A 360 5.68 18.03 20.35
N ALA A 361 6.03 18.21 21.63
CA ALA A 361 5.88 19.50 22.33
C ALA A 361 6.76 20.62 21.73
N SER A 362 7.76 20.29 20.91
CA SER A 362 8.63 21.24 20.23
C SER A 362 8.04 21.71 18.88
N GLY A 363 6.95 21.09 18.43
CA GLY A 363 6.32 21.35 17.14
C GLY A 363 6.95 20.59 15.97
N ASN A 364 7.84 19.62 16.23
CA ASN A 364 8.36 18.74 15.21
C ASN A 364 7.42 17.56 15.00
N TRP A 365 7.28 17.16 13.74
CA TRP A 365 6.37 16.11 13.31
C TRP A 365 7.12 14.79 13.14
N GLY A 366 6.43 13.71 13.50
CA GLY A 366 6.83 12.31 13.35
C GLY A 366 5.61 11.45 13.11
N PHE A 367 5.80 10.13 13.07
CA PHE A 367 4.72 9.20 12.77
C PHE A 367 4.63 8.08 13.81
N VAL A 368 3.41 7.82 14.25
CA VAL A 368 3.09 6.79 15.24
C VAL A 368 2.13 5.74 14.65
N ASN A 369 2.22 4.51 15.14
CA ASN A 369 1.23 3.49 14.80
C ASN A 369 -0.07 3.62 15.63
N GLU A 370 -1.02 2.73 15.40
CA GLU A 370 -2.31 2.68 16.09
C GLU A 370 -2.21 2.40 17.60
N LYS A 371 -1.03 1.99 18.10
CA LYS A 371 -0.75 1.79 19.53
C LYS A 371 -0.05 3.00 20.15
N GLY A 372 0.24 4.04 19.37
CA GLY A 372 0.96 5.23 19.81
C GLY A 372 2.48 5.04 19.88
N GLU A 373 3.01 3.95 19.31
CA GLU A 373 4.46 3.72 19.23
C GLU A 373 5.05 4.57 18.10
N VAL A 374 6.10 5.32 18.40
CA VAL A 374 6.82 6.14 17.42
C VAL A 374 7.61 5.23 16.48
N LEU A 375 7.30 5.28 15.19
CA LEU A 375 8.01 4.54 14.14
C LEU A 375 8.89 5.43 13.27
N VAL A 376 8.56 6.72 13.20
CA VAL A 376 9.38 7.74 12.56
C VAL A 376 9.53 8.91 13.53
N ASP A 377 10.78 9.25 13.84
CA ASP A 377 11.13 10.26 14.83
C ASP A 377 10.58 11.66 14.50
N PHE A 378 10.41 12.48 15.54
CA PHE A 378 9.94 13.86 15.44
C PHE A 378 11.03 14.80 14.90
N LEU A 379 11.29 14.71 13.60
CA LEU A 379 12.39 15.43 12.92
C LEU A 379 11.91 16.47 11.89
N TYR A 380 10.62 16.48 11.56
CA TYR A 380 10.11 17.22 10.41
C TYR A 380 9.42 18.52 10.81
N GLN A 381 9.58 19.55 10.00
CA GLN A 381 8.98 20.88 10.23
C GLN A 381 7.48 20.90 9.96
N ASP A 382 7.03 20.07 9.02
CA ASP A 382 5.63 19.82 8.69
C ASP A 382 5.52 18.50 7.94
N VAL A 383 4.34 17.90 7.92
CA VAL A 383 4.06 16.64 7.23
C VAL A 383 2.63 16.60 6.70
N TYR A 384 2.42 15.78 5.68
CA TYR A 384 1.10 15.22 5.41
C TYR A 384 1.04 13.77 5.88
N SER A 385 -0.18 13.27 6.11
CA SER A 385 -0.42 11.86 6.43
C SER A 385 -0.01 10.94 5.29
N PHE A 386 0.22 9.66 5.60
CA PHE A 386 0.54 8.66 4.59
C PHE A 386 -0.61 8.49 3.60
N SER A 387 -0.29 8.50 2.31
CA SER A 387 -1.17 8.13 1.20
C SER A 387 -0.33 7.42 0.13
N ASP A 388 -0.86 6.35 -0.47
CA ASP A 388 -0.11 5.46 -1.37
C ASP A 388 1.26 5.01 -0.81
N ARG A 389 1.28 4.66 0.48
CA ARG A 389 2.46 4.18 1.23
C ARG A 389 3.59 5.22 1.43
N LEU A 390 3.40 6.45 0.98
CA LEU A 390 4.33 7.56 1.18
C LEU A 390 3.72 8.68 2.02
N ALA A 391 4.55 9.41 2.74
CA ALA A 391 4.16 10.67 3.38
C ALA A 391 5.04 11.80 2.86
N ALA A 392 4.42 12.91 2.47
CA ALA A 392 5.14 14.13 2.15
C ALA A 392 5.61 14.77 3.46
N VAL A 393 6.90 15.10 3.55
CA VAL A 393 7.50 15.69 4.75
C VAL A 393 8.37 16.88 4.41
N LYS A 394 8.38 17.87 5.30
CA LYS A 394 9.20 19.06 5.18
C LYS A 394 10.44 18.97 6.06
N TYR A 395 11.60 18.96 5.44
CA TYR A 395 12.90 18.91 6.11
C TYR A 395 13.83 19.97 5.52
N ALA A 396 14.54 20.71 6.39
CA ALA A 396 15.42 21.81 5.99
C ALA A 396 14.77 22.83 5.03
N GLY A 397 13.47 23.10 5.20
CA GLY A 397 12.72 24.09 4.41
C GLY A 397 12.14 23.58 3.10
N LYS A 398 12.45 22.36 2.65
CA LYS A 398 11.93 21.76 1.40
C LYS A 398 11.09 20.52 1.69
N TRP A 399 10.21 20.18 0.76
CA TRP A 399 9.40 18.97 0.82
C TRP A 399 10.04 17.82 0.05
N GLY A 400 9.98 16.63 0.64
CA GLY A 400 10.32 15.33 0.06
C GLY A 400 9.28 14.28 0.47
N TYR A 401 9.56 13.01 0.24
CA TYR A 401 8.65 11.91 0.58
C TYR A 401 9.40 10.76 1.25
N LEU A 402 8.84 10.23 2.36
CA LEU A 402 9.31 9.02 3.02
C LEU A 402 8.32 7.87 2.94
N ASN A 403 8.86 6.66 3.11
CA ASN A 403 8.09 5.45 3.36
C ASN A 403 7.70 5.32 4.85
N ARG A 404 6.92 4.28 5.18
CA ARG A 404 6.49 3.97 6.56
C ARG A 404 7.61 3.61 7.55
N TYR A 405 8.83 3.38 7.06
CA TYR A 405 10.02 3.07 7.86
C TYR A 405 10.86 4.32 8.15
N GLY A 406 10.45 5.49 7.65
CA GLY A 406 11.18 6.74 7.82
C GLY A 406 12.32 6.95 6.81
N THR A 407 12.49 6.07 5.82
CA THR A 407 13.47 6.23 4.75
C THR A 407 13.00 7.28 3.75
N MET A 408 13.84 8.27 3.44
CA MET A 408 13.60 9.19 2.32
C MET A 408 13.61 8.43 1.00
N MET A 409 12.48 8.47 0.29
CA MET A 409 12.34 7.88 -1.04
C MET A 409 12.52 8.93 -2.14
N ILE A 410 12.08 10.16 -1.85
CA ILE A 410 12.31 11.32 -2.69
C ILE A 410 12.89 12.41 -1.80
N GLU A 411 14.15 12.77 -2.06
CA GLU A 411 14.86 13.77 -1.26
C GLU A 411 14.14 15.13 -1.25
N PRO A 412 14.19 15.87 -0.13
CA PRO A 412 13.60 17.20 -0.01
C PRO A 412 14.14 18.17 -1.06
N GLN A 413 13.30 18.55 -2.01
CA GLN A 413 13.68 19.43 -3.12
C GLN A 413 12.54 20.32 -3.64
N PHE A 414 11.31 20.11 -3.16
CA PHE A 414 10.13 20.84 -3.62
C PHE A 414 9.77 22.00 -2.67
N GLU A 415 9.17 23.06 -3.20
CA GLU A 415 8.63 24.16 -2.38
C GLU A 415 7.32 23.76 -1.69
N THR A 416 6.50 22.98 -2.41
CA THR A 416 5.31 22.32 -1.88
C THR A 416 5.21 20.91 -2.41
N ALA A 417 4.65 20.00 -1.60
CA ALA A 417 4.36 18.63 -1.99
C ALA A 417 3.02 18.20 -1.39
N PHE A 418 2.14 17.68 -2.24
CA PHE A 418 0.87 17.11 -1.84
C PHE A 418 0.97 15.58 -1.75
N PRO A 419 0.10 14.88 -0.99
CA PRO A 419 0.13 13.43 -0.90
C PRO A 419 -0.03 12.73 -2.27
N PHE A 420 0.51 11.51 -2.37
CA PHE A 420 0.29 10.65 -3.53
C PHE A 420 -1.12 10.05 -3.52
N HIS A 421 -1.79 10.04 -4.67
CA HIS A 421 -3.08 9.38 -4.90
C HIS A 421 -3.08 8.65 -6.24
N GLU A 422 -3.38 7.36 -6.25
CA GLU A 422 -3.28 6.52 -7.45
C GLU A 422 -1.93 6.68 -8.16
N GLY A 423 -0.84 6.60 -7.36
CA GLY A 423 0.53 6.61 -7.84
C GLY A 423 1.03 7.96 -8.31
N ARG A 424 0.32 9.05 -8.04
CA ARG A 424 0.69 10.38 -8.52
C ARG A 424 0.52 11.47 -7.46
N ALA A 425 1.38 12.47 -7.48
CA ALA A 425 1.35 13.58 -6.54
C ALA A 425 1.59 14.92 -7.25
N LEU A 426 1.09 15.99 -6.66
CA LEU A 426 1.33 17.35 -7.14
C LEU A 426 2.44 18.00 -6.31
N VAL A 427 3.40 18.66 -6.95
CA VAL A 427 4.49 19.38 -6.30
C VAL A 427 4.75 20.72 -6.97
N THR A 428 5.48 21.62 -6.30
CA THR A 428 6.02 22.83 -6.93
C THR A 428 7.54 22.88 -6.85
N ASP A 429 8.18 23.43 -7.88
CA ASP A 429 9.61 23.73 -7.85
C ASP A 429 9.90 25.13 -7.29
N ASP A 430 11.19 25.48 -7.19
CA ASP A 430 11.68 26.77 -6.66
C ASP A 430 11.12 28.02 -7.37
N MET A 431 10.50 27.85 -8.56
CA MET A 431 9.84 28.94 -9.29
C MET A 431 8.32 28.96 -9.06
N GLY A 432 7.80 28.13 -8.14
CA GLY A 432 6.38 28.00 -7.84
C GLY A 432 5.57 27.28 -8.92
N ARG A 433 6.23 26.58 -9.86
CA ARG A 433 5.54 25.91 -10.98
C ARG A 433 5.04 24.53 -10.56
N TYR A 434 3.75 24.28 -10.76
CA TYR A 434 3.14 22.98 -10.51
C TYR A 434 3.68 21.89 -11.46
N LYS A 435 3.99 20.73 -10.87
CA LYS A 435 4.40 19.50 -11.54
C LYS A 435 3.61 18.33 -10.99
N VAL A 436 3.26 17.39 -11.86
CA VAL A 436 2.77 16.07 -11.43
C VAL A 436 3.97 15.12 -11.36
N LEU A 437 4.17 14.51 -10.20
CA LEU A 437 5.01 13.33 -10.02
C LEU A 437 4.15 12.09 -10.28
N GLU A 438 4.70 11.12 -11.00
CA GLU A 438 4.06 9.83 -11.28
C GLU A 438 5.02 8.71 -10.90
N LEU A 439 4.58 7.77 -10.09
CA LEU A 439 5.37 6.61 -9.70
C LEU A 439 5.33 5.59 -10.84
N LYS A 440 6.45 5.42 -11.56
CA LYS A 440 6.54 4.63 -12.80
C LYS A 440 6.03 3.19 -12.71
N TYR A 441 5.99 2.61 -11.51
CA TYR A 441 5.63 1.21 -11.33
C TYR A 441 4.42 1.00 -10.43
N PHE A 442 3.68 2.05 -10.05
CA PHE A 442 2.58 1.99 -9.07
C PHE A 442 1.59 0.83 -9.28
N ASP A 443 1.26 0.49 -10.53
CA ASP A 443 0.34 -0.62 -10.86
C ASP A 443 0.88 -2.01 -10.47
N LEU A 444 2.18 -2.11 -10.23
CA LEU A 444 2.84 -3.33 -9.80
C LEU A 444 2.89 -3.45 -8.27
N PHE A 445 2.19 -2.62 -7.49
CA PHE A 445 2.23 -2.57 -6.02
C PHE A 445 1.08 -3.25 -5.30
#